data_AF-A0A9P6IS90-F1
#
_entry.id   AF-A0A9P6IS90-F1
#
_cell.length_a   1.000
_cell.length_b   1.000
_cell.length_c   1.000
_cell.angle_alpha   90.00
_cell.angle_beta   90.00
_cell.angle_gamma   90.00
#
_symmetry.space_group_name_H-M   'P 1'
#
loop_
_entity.id
_entity.type
_entity.pdbx_description
1 polymer ?
#
loop_
_entity_poly.entity_id
_entity_poly.type
_entity_poly.pdbx_seq_one_letter_code
_entity_poly.pdbx_strand_id
1 'polypeptide(L)' 'FSTKEPVVFPTWAPEQYDRTSDTNITATRLTPAIAQKIKLELNQFKGQEMEVHQDSRVYTHFFI' A
#
# COMPACT_ATOMS: atom_id res chain seq x y z
N PHE A 1 -29.14 -13.46 -16.96
CA PHE A 1 -27.74 -13.56 -16.49
C PHE A 1 -27.03 -14.59 -17.34
N SER A 2 -25.94 -14.22 -18.01
CA SER A 2 -25.21 -15.13 -18.92
C SER A 2 -24.62 -16.30 -18.13
N THR A 3 -24.96 -17.53 -18.52
CA THR A 3 -24.50 -18.79 -17.92
C THR A 3 -23.16 -19.28 -18.48
N LYS A 4 -22.45 -18.44 -19.23
CA LYS A 4 -21.18 -18.83 -19.86
C LYS A 4 -20.05 -18.75 -18.83
N GLU A 5 -19.43 -19.90 -18.55
CA GLU A 5 -18.26 -19.99 -17.69
C GLU A 5 -17.10 -19.12 -18.25
N PRO A 6 -16.31 -18.48 -17.38
CA PRO A 6 -15.18 -17.66 -17.80
C PRO A 6 -14.11 -18.52 -18.47
N VAL A 7 -13.62 -18.06 -19.62
CA VAL A 7 -12.46 -18.68 -20.28
C VAL A 7 -11.20 -18.26 -19.53
N VAL A 8 -10.47 -19.23 -18.97
CA VAL A 8 -9.20 -19.01 -18.27
C VAL A 8 -8.05 -19.44 -19.16
N PHE A 9 -7.07 -18.55 -19.36
CA PHE A 9 -5.83 -18.86 -20.06
C PHE A 9 -4.72 -19.17 -19.05
N PRO A 10 -3.88 -20.19 -19.30
CA PRO A 10 -2.77 -20.50 -18.40
C PRO A 10 -1.72 -19.37 -18.42
N THR A 11 -1.22 -19.02 -17.24
CA THR A 11 -0.07 -18.12 -17.04
C THR A 11 1.03 -18.86 -16.28
N TRP A 12 2.16 -18.19 -16.02
CA TRP A 12 3.27 -18.80 -15.29
C TRP A 12 2.83 -19.29 -13.90
N ALA A 13 2.97 -20.58 -13.64
CA ALA A 13 2.72 -21.21 -12.35
C ALA A 13 3.77 -20.77 -11.30
N PRO A 14 3.47 -20.85 -9.99
CA PRO A 14 4.41 -20.49 -8.93
C PRO A 14 5.76 -21.24 -8.99
N GLU A 15 5.79 -22.44 -9.58
CA GLU A 15 6.99 -23.26 -9.72
C GLU A 15 7.89 -22.76 -10.86
N GLN A 16 7.35 -21.93 -11.77
CA GLN A 16 8.06 -21.42 -12.93
C GLN A 16 8.89 -20.17 -12.61
N TYR A 17 8.60 -19.48 -11.51
CA TYR A 17 9.40 -18.36 -11.04
C TYR A 17 9.10 -18.05 -9.57
N ASP A 18 10.13 -17.63 -8.85
CA ASP A 18 10.02 -17.23 -7.46
C ASP A 18 9.27 -15.89 -7.33
N ARG A 19 8.15 -15.92 -6.60
CA ARG A 19 7.32 -14.75 -6.29
C ARG A 19 7.61 -14.17 -4.90
N THR A 20 8.54 -14.78 -4.16
CA THR A 20 8.91 -14.29 -2.84
C THR A 20 9.60 -12.94 -2.94
N SER A 21 9.26 -12.03 -2.04
CA SER A 21 9.99 -10.78 -1.90
C SER A 21 11.33 -11.04 -1.20
N ASP A 22 12.29 -10.13 -1.38
CA ASP A 22 13.49 -10.12 -0.53
C ASP A 22 13.08 -10.19 0.96
N THR A 23 13.79 -11.00 1.73
CA THR A 23 13.60 -11.09 3.19
C THR A 23 13.95 -9.77 3.89
N ASN A 24 14.78 -8.94 3.26
CA ASN A 24 15.22 -7.65 3.79
C ASN A 24 14.37 -6.46 3.29
N ILE A 25 13.04 -6.55 3.46
CA ILE A 25 12.15 -5.45 3.06
C ILE A 25 12.35 -4.21 3.96
N THR A 26 12.20 -3.01 3.40
CA THR A 26 12.39 -1.75 4.14
C THR A 26 11.56 -1.67 5.43
N ALA A 27 10.36 -2.26 5.45
CA ALA A 27 9.48 -2.27 6.61
C ALA A 27 10.06 -3.03 7.81
N THR A 28 10.84 -4.09 7.61
CA THR A 28 11.47 -4.85 8.71
C THR A 28 12.66 -4.10 9.32
N ARG A 29 13.20 -3.09 8.62
CA ARG A 29 14.31 -2.24 9.07
C ARG A 29 13.87 -0.93 9.72
N LEU A 30 12.58 -0.74 9.96
CA LEU A 30 12.06 0.48 10.58
C LEU A 30 12.48 0.57 12.05
N THR A 31 13.45 1.44 12.32
CA THR A 31 13.75 1.85 13.70
C THR A 31 12.66 2.79 14.20
N PRO A 32 12.44 2.90 15.53
CA PRO A 32 11.46 3.85 16.07
C PRO A 32 11.67 5.29 15.60
N ALA A 33 12.93 5.71 15.44
CA ALA A 33 13.27 7.05 14.95
C ALA A 33 12.86 7.25 13.47
N ILE A 34 13.14 6.28 12.61
CA ILE A 34 12.74 6.35 11.19
C ILE A 34 11.21 6.31 11.06
N ALA A 35 10.54 5.46 11.84
CA ALA A 35 9.08 5.39 11.85
C ALA A 35 8.45 6.73 12.26
N GLN A 36 9.00 7.40 13.29
CA GLN A 36 8.55 8.74 13.68
C GLN A 36 8.75 9.77 12.56
N LYS A 37 9.90 9.74 11.88
CA LYS A 37 10.15 10.62 10.73
C LYS A 37 9.12 10.42 9.61
N ILE A 38 8.83 9.17 9.26
CA ILE A 38 7.84 8.82 8.22
C ILE A 38 6.43 9.30 8.63
N LYS A 39 6.05 9.15 9.89
CA LYS A 39 4.74 9.63 10.38
C LYS A 39 4.58 11.14 10.21
N LEU A 40 5.62 11.91 10.56
CA LEU A 40 5.62 13.36 10.42
C LEU A 40 5.52 13.79 8.95
N GLU A 41 6.31 13.16 8.08
CA GLU A 41 6.28 13.39 6.63
C GLU A 41 4.90 13.08 6.04
N LEU A 42 4.29 11.97 6.42
CA LEU A 42 2.94 11.60 5.98
C LEU A 42 1.87 12.57 6.48
N ASN A 43 1.98 13.05 7.72
CA ASN A 43 1.06 14.06 8.25
C ASN A 43 1.17 15.38 7.46
N GLN A 44 2.39 15.81 7.14
CA GLN A 44 2.63 17.00 6.34
C GLN A 44 2.03 16.84 4.93
N PHE A 45 2.33 15.75 4.25
CA PHE A 45 1.79 15.44 2.93
C PHE A 45 0.26 15.45 2.92
N LYS A 46 -0.37 14.75 3.87
CA LYS A 46 -1.84 14.66 4.01
C LYS A 46 -2.51 16.01 4.31
N GLY A 47 -1.81 16.91 5.00
CA GLY A 47 -2.34 18.22 5.38
C GLY A 47 -2.14 19.31 4.34
N GLN A 48 -1.09 19.21 3.52
CA GLN A 48 -0.65 20.31 2.65
C GLN A 48 -0.72 19.98 1.16
N GLU A 49 -0.47 18.73 0.77
CA GLU A 49 -0.29 18.35 -0.64
C GLU A 49 -1.39 17.43 -1.16
N MET A 50 -1.88 16.52 -0.32
CA MET A 50 -2.89 15.54 -0.71
C MET A 50 -4.25 16.20 -0.88
N GLU A 51 -4.73 16.29 -2.12
CA GLU A 51 -6.07 16.79 -2.39
C GLU A 51 -7.13 15.82 -1.88
N VAL A 52 -8.00 16.31 -1.00
CA VAL A 52 -9.12 15.54 -0.44
C VAL A 52 -10.38 16.42 -0.51
N HIS A 53 -11.45 15.83 -1.05
CA HIS A 53 -12.77 16.45 -1.08
C HIS A 53 -13.17 16.91 0.33
N GLN A 54 -13.80 18.08 0.43
CA GLN A 54 -14.06 18.75 1.72
C GLN A 54 -14.81 17.83 2.71
N ASP A 55 -15.88 17.19 2.26
CA ASP A 55 -16.68 16.26 3.08
C ASP A 55 -15.91 15.02 3.53
N SER A 56 -14.86 14.67 2.79
CA SER A 56 -14.05 13.48 3.07
C SER A 56 -12.85 13.76 3.97
N ARG A 57 -12.53 15.03 4.26
CA ARG A 57 -11.34 15.41 5.05
C ARG A 57 -11.35 14.82 6.46
N VAL A 58 -12.53 14.59 7.03
CA VAL A 58 -12.69 13.95 8.35
C VAL A 58 -12.20 12.49 8.36
N TYR A 59 -12.14 11.83 7.20
CA TYR A 59 -11.67 10.45 7.07
C TYR A 59 -10.17 10.34 6.80
N THR A 60 -9.46 11.47 6.65
CA THR A 60 -8.01 11.45 6.48
C THR A 60 -7.33 11.05 7.78
N HIS A 61 -6.66 9.89 7.79
CA HIS A 61 -5.97 9.38 8.98
C HIS A 61 -4.65 10.11 9.23
N PHE A 62 -4.51 10.76 10.38
CA PHE A 62 -3.26 11.35 10.87
C PHE A 62 -2.66 10.53 12.00
N PHE A 63 -1.34 10.57 12.13
CA PHE A 63 -0.60 9.94 13.22
C PHE A 63 -0.44 10.93 14.40
N ILE A 64 -0.68 10.46 15.63
CA ILE A 64 -0.47 11.18 16.90
C ILE A 64 0.83 10.71 17.55
#